data_AF-Q867U6-F1
#
_entry.id   AF-Q867U6-F1
#
_cell.length_a   1.000
_cell.length_b   1.000
_cell.length_c   1.000
_cell.angle_alpha   90.00
_cell.angle_beta   90.00
_cell.angle_gamma   90.00
#
_symmetry.space_group_name_H-M   'P 1'
#
loop_
_entity.id
_entity.type
_entity.pdbx_description
1 polymer ?
#
loop_
_entity_poly.entity_id
_entity_poly.type
_entity_poly.pdbx_seq_one_letter_code
_entity_poly.pdbx_strand_id
1 'polypeptide(L)' 'RLVEFCVQDFKRKNRGMDLTTNARALRRLRTQCERAKRTLSSSTQATIELDSLYEGIDYSVAISRARFE' A
#
# COMPACT_ATOMS: atom_id res chain seq x y z
N ARG A 1 5.39 -4.85 8.23
CA ARG A 1 5.87 -3.46 8.07
C ARG A 1 5.24 -2.70 6.87
N LEU A 2 5.62 -2.94 5.61
CA LEU A 2 5.09 -2.13 4.47
C LEU A 2 3.60 -2.30 4.21
N VAL A 3 3.10 -3.55 4.26
CA VAL A 3 1.67 -3.84 4.06
C VAL A 3 0.83 -3.25 5.18
N GLU A 4 1.24 -3.42 6.44
CA GLU A 4 0.58 -2.81 7.60
C GLU A 4 0.57 -1.29 7.51
N PHE A 5 1.69 -0.69 7.11
CA PHE A 5 1.76 0.75 6.85
C PHE A 5 0.70 1.18 5.82
N CYS A 6 0.60 0.49 4.68
CA CYS A 6 -0.37 0.83 3.65
C CYS A 6 -1.82 0.60 4.10
N VAL A 7 -2.08 -0.45 4.90
CA VAL A 7 -3.41 -0.70 5.48
C VAL A 7 -3.81 0.43 6.41
N GLN A 8 -2.91 0.87 7.30
CA GLN A 8 -3.19 1.96 8.23
C GLN A 8 -3.29 3.31 7.52
N ASP A 9 -2.46 3.56 6.51
CA ASP A 9 -2.53 4.77 5.68
C ASP A 9 -3.84 4.84 4.91
N PHE A 10 -4.26 3.74 4.28
CA PHE A 10 -5.56 3.65 3.61
C PHE A 10 -6.71 3.90 4.59
N LYS A 11 -6.69 3.25 5.76
CA LYS A 11 -7.73 3.42 6.78
C LYS A 11 -7.82 4.87 7.27
N ARG A 12 -6.66 5.54 7.44
CA ARG A 12 -6.58 6.95 7.83
C ARG A 12 -7.14 7.88 6.74
N LYS A 13 -6.77 7.66 5.47
CA LYS A 13 -7.22 8.49 4.34
C LYS A 13 -8.69 8.30 4.01
N ASN A 14 -9.24 7.11 4.23
CA ASN A 14 -10.58 6.73 3.80
C ASN A 14 -11.56 6.55 4.97
N ARG A 15 -11.56 7.48 5.93
CA ARG A 15 -12.56 7.56 7.02
C ARG A 15 -12.74 6.26 7.84
N GLY A 16 -11.66 5.54 8.09
CA GLY A 16 -11.69 4.31 8.87
C GLY A 16 -12.07 3.06 8.08
N MET A 17 -12.23 3.14 6.76
CA MET A 17 -12.51 1.97 5.92
C MET A 17 -11.41 0.92 6.04
N ASP A 18 -11.82 -0.29 6.43
CA ASP A 18 -10.90 -1.38 6.73
C ASP A 18 -10.82 -2.39 5.58
N LEU A 19 -9.81 -2.22 4.73
CA LEU A 19 -9.59 -3.08 3.57
C LEU A 19 -9.22 -4.53 3.95
N THR A 20 -8.85 -4.80 5.21
CA THR A 20 -8.49 -6.17 5.65
C THR A 20 -9.67 -7.13 5.61
N THR A 21 -10.90 -6.59 5.61
CA THR A 21 -12.15 -7.33 5.44
C THR A 21 -12.31 -7.92 4.02
N ASN A 22 -11.56 -7.42 3.04
CA ASN A 22 -11.62 -7.89 1.66
C ASN A 22 -10.30 -8.58 1.27
N ALA A 23 -10.33 -9.91 1.22
CA ALA A 23 -9.15 -10.72 0.90
C ALA A 23 -8.56 -10.42 -0.50
N ARG A 24 -9.41 -10.05 -1.48
CA ARG A 24 -8.96 -9.67 -2.83
C ARG A 24 -8.19 -8.36 -2.81
N ALA A 25 -8.73 -7.34 -2.12
CA ALA A 25 -8.07 -6.05 -1.93
C ALA A 25 -6.71 -6.23 -1.22
N LEU A 26 -6.70 -6.99 -0.12
CA LEU A 26 -5.48 -7.25 0.64
C LEU A 26 -4.43 -8.01 -0.17
N ARG A 27 -4.82 -8.98 -0.99
CA ARG A 27 -3.90 -9.68 -1.90
C ARG A 27 -3.29 -8.74 -2.94
N ARG A 28 -4.09 -7.89 -3.59
CA ARG A 28 -3.60 -6.89 -4.56
C ARG A 28 -2.60 -5.93 -3.90
N LEU A 29 -2.92 -5.44 -2.70
CA LEU A 29 -2.04 -4.57 -1.93
C LEU A 29 -0.71 -5.26 -1.59
N ARG A 30 -0.74 -6.51 -1.14
CA ARG A 30 0.47 -7.29 -0.85
C ARG A 30 1.38 -7.42 -2.08
N THR A 31 0.80 -7.70 -3.25
CA THR A 31 1.57 -7.81 -4.50
C THR A 31 2.28 -6.51 -4.85
N GLN A 32 1.60 -5.36 -4.75
CA GLN A 32 2.24 -4.07 -5.04
C GLN A 32 3.24 -3.65 -3.96
N CYS A 33 2.96 -3.93 -2.68
CA CYS A 33 3.93 -3.73 -1.61
C CYS A 33 5.22 -4.52 -1.86
N GLU A 34 5.11 -5.77 -2.31
CA GLU A 34 6.28 -6.59 -2.61
C GLU A 34 7.09 -6.03 -3.80
N ARG A 35 6.42 -5.52 -4.83
CA ARG A 35 7.08 -4.79 -5.93
C ARG A 35 7.80 -3.54 -5.42
N ALA A 36 7.12 -2.74 -4.61
CA ALA A 36 7.71 -1.54 -4.01
C ALA A 36 8.92 -1.87 -3.13
N LYS A 37 8.91 -2.95 -2.34
CA LYS A 37 10.09 -3.38 -1.58
C LYS A 37 11.27 -3.72 -2.48
N ARG A 38 11.05 -4.44 -3.58
CA ARG A 38 12.11 -4.74 -4.54
C ARG A 38 12.68 -3.47 -5.13
N THR A 39 11.84 -2.52 -5.53
CA THR A 39 12.29 -1.19 -5.98
C THR A 39 13.07 -0.46 -4.89
N LEU A 40 12.59 -0.48 -3.64
CA LEU A 40 13.27 0.17 -2.52
C LEU A 40 14.60 -0.51 -2.15
N SER A 41 14.88 -1.75 -2.57
CA SER A 41 16.19 -2.36 -2.38
C SER A 41 17.28 -1.76 -3.28
N SER A 42 16.90 -1.21 -4.43
CA SER A 42 17.83 -0.58 -5.39
C SER A 42 17.68 0.95 -5.50
N SER A 43 16.49 1.48 -5.26
CA SER A 43 16.15 2.91 -5.30
C SER A 43 15.79 3.47 -3.92
N THR A 44 15.88 4.79 -3.76
CA THR A 44 15.55 5.49 -2.50
C THR A 44 14.05 5.77 -2.35
N GLN A 45 13.26 5.67 -3.42
CA GLN A 45 11.83 5.91 -3.44
C GLN A 45 11.09 4.88 -4.32
N ALA A 46 9.82 4.65 -4.02
CA ALA A 46 8.89 3.85 -4.80
C ALA A 46 7.46 4.35 -4.61
N THR A 47 6.62 4.24 -5.63
CA THR A 47 5.19 4.58 -5.55
C THR A 47 4.36 3.31 -5.66
N ILE A 48 3.34 3.19 -4.80
CA ILE A 48 2.33 2.14 -4.87
C ILE A 48 1.05 2.77 -5.41
N GLU A 49 0.56 2.24 -6.53
CA GLU A 49 -0.68 2.70 -7.19
C GLU A 49 -1.58 1.50 -7.48
N LEU A 50 -2.84 1.60 -7.06
CA LEU A 50 -3.87 0.57 -7.21
C LEU A 50 -5.22 1.21 -7.49
N ASP A 51 -5.72 1.00 -8.70
CA ASP A 51 -7.08 1.42 -9.08
C ASP A 51 -8.12 0.52 -8.41
N SER A 52 -9.18 1.14 -7.91
CA SER A 52 -10.33 0.50 -7.27
C SER A 52 -9.88 -0.58 -6.27
N LEU A 53 -9.04 -0.20 -5.31
CA LEU A 53 -8.47 -1.11 -4.32
C LEU A 53 -9.56 -1.70 -3.42
N TYR A 54 -10.47 -0.86 -2.90
CA TYR A 54 -11.52 -1.25 -1.97
C TYR A 54 -12.74 -0.35 -2.15
N GLU A 55 -13.95 -0.90 -2.32
CA GLU A 55 -15.20 -0.15 -2.50
C GLU A 55 -15.13 0.95 -3.59
N GLY A 56 -14.41 0.67 -4.70
CA GLY A 56 -14.24 1.63 -5.79
C GLY A 56 -13.23 2.77 -5.52
N ILE A 57 -12.52 2.72 -4.39
CA ILE A 57 -11.54 3.74 -4.01
C ILE A 57 -10.17 3.38 -4.56
N ASP A 58 -9.56 4.32 -5.26
CA ASP A 58 -8.18 4.23 -5.72
C ASP A 58 -7.21 4.49 -4.56
N TYR A 59 -6.04 3.85 -4.62
CA TYR A 59 -5.00 4.02 -3.62
C TYR A 59 -3.68 4.38 -4.27
N SER A 60 -3.13 5.53 -3.88
CA SER A 60 -1.78 5.96 -4.26
C SER A 60 -1.00 6.42 -3.03
N VAL A 61 0.25 5.97 -2.93
CA VAL A 61 1.20 6.43 -1.91
C VAL A 61 2.64 6.39 -2.43
N ALA A 62 3.37 7.48 -2.21
CA ALA A 62 4.81 7.53 -2.40
C ALA A 62 5.53 7.14 -1.12
N ILE A 63 6.57 6.32 -1.24
CA ILE A 63 7.28 5.71 -0.12
C ILE A 63 8.78 5.89 -0.33
N SER A 64 9.49 6.28 0.72
CA SER A 64 10.95 6.36 0.74
C SER A 64 11.58 5.20 1.51
N ARG A 65 12.81 4.81 1.12
CA ARG A 65 13.59 3.75 1.78
C ARG A 65 13.85 4.08 3.25
N ALA A 66 14.19 5.33 3.54
CA ALA A 66 14.48 5.82 4.90
C ALA A 66 13.33 5.62 5.90
N ARG A 67 12.09 5.42 5.42
CA ARG A 67 10.94 5.14 6.29
C ARG A 67 10.86 3.66 6.72
N PHE A 68 11.57 2.76 6.02
CA PHE A 68 11.45 1.31 6.15
C PHE A 68 12.74 0.58 6.53
N GLU A 69 13.90 1.25 6.42
CA GLU A 69 15.10 0.96 7.22
C GLU A 69 14.77 1.19 8.70
#